data_AF-A0A3M1YY15-F1
#
_entry.id   AF-A0A3M1YY15-F1
#
_cell.length_a   1.000
_cell.length_b   1.000
_cell.length_c   1.000
_cell.angle_alpha   90.00
_cell.angle_beta   90.00
_cell.angle_gamma   90.00
#
_symmetry.space_group_name_H-M   'P 1'
#
loop_
_entity.id
_entity.type
_entity.pdbx_description
1 polymer ?
#
loop_
_entity_poly.entity_id
_entity_poly.type
_entity_poly.pdbx_seq_one_letter_code
_entity_poly.pdbx_strand_id
1 'polypeptide(L)'
;MAKKLKISGLSPGWGSFSARWLLHNLPFVFFLSFLATIYIANAHLAERQVRNIQRLQREVKELRREYNALQSELMTKSKLSEVGKNVEAKGLKKSAWKPRTIVVHK
;
A
#
# COMPACT_ATOMS: atom_id res chain seq x y z
N MET A 1 21.89 -38.28 60.77
CA MET A 1 20.56 -38.26 60.12
C MET A 1 20.62 -37.34 58.91
N ALA A 2 20.67 -37.86 57.69
CA ALA A 2 20.64 -37.06 56.46
C ALA A 2 19.32 -37.33 55.72
N LYS A 3 18.48 -36.30 55.59
CA LYS A 3 17.17 -36.35 54.91
C LYS A 3 17.38 -36.65 53.42
N LYS A 4 16.80 -37.75 52.93
CA LYS A 4 16.59 -37.97 51.49
C LYS A 4 15.54 -37.00 50.97
N LEU A 5 15.95 -36.03 50.14
CA LEU A 5 15.06 -35.25 49.29
C LEU A 5 14.56 -36.15 48.15
N LYS A 6 13.36 -36.70 48.36
CA LYS A 6 12.60 -37.45 47.37
C LYS A 6 12.04 -36.45 46.35
N ILE A 7 12.65 -36.40 45.17
CA ILE A 7 12.12 -35.64 44.02
C ILE A 7 10.96 -36.46 43.44
N SER A 8 9.81 -36.39 44.09
CA SER A 8 8.53 -36.88 43.56
C SER A 8 7.85 -35.73 42.83
N GLY A 9 7.93 -35.70 41.50
CA GLY A 9 7.28 -34.63 40.75
C GLY A 9 7.37 -34.65 39.23
N LEU A 10 7.80 -35.73 38.57
CA LEU A 10 7.69 -35.83 37.11
C LEU A 10 6.51 -36.73 36.75
N SER A 11 5.34 -36.12 36.57
CA SER A 11 4.13 -36.79 36.10
C SER A 11 4.36 -37.41 34.71
N PRO A 12 4.25 -38.74 34.55
CA PRO A 12 4.31 -39.39 33.25
C PRO A 12 2.88 -39.44 32.69
N GLY A 13 2.51 -38.52 31.80
CA GLY A 13 1.15 -38.59 31.24
C GLY A 13 0.87 -37.71 30.03
N TRP A 14 1.55 -36.58 29.88
CA TRP A 14 1.23 -35.62 28.82
C TRP A 14 2.21 -35.68 27.64
N GLY A 15 3.51 -35.77 27.89
CA GLY A 15 4.53 -35.83 26.83
C GLY A 15 4.65 -37.19 26.14
N SER A 16 4.39 -38.29 26.87
CA SER A 16 4.54 -39.65 26.34
C SER A 16 3.37 -40.07 25.44
N PHE A 17 2.15 -39.59 25.73
CA PHE A 17 0.97 -39.83 24.88
C PHE A 17 1.05 -39.04 23.57
N SER A 18 1.42 -37.75 23.64
CA SER A 18 1.57 -36.91 22.45
C SER A 18 2.71 -37.37 21.56
N ALA A 19 3.87 -37.74 22.13
CA ALA A 19 4.99 -38.27 21.36
C ALA A 19 4.65 -39.58 20.62
N ARG A 20 3.93 -40.51 21.28
CA ARG A 20 3.53 -41.78 20.65
C ARG A 20 2.52 -41.55 19.51
N TRP A 21 1.60 -40.59 19.67
CA TRP A 21 0.65 -40.20 18.63
C TRP A 21 1.30 -39.43 17.47
N LEU A 22 2.26 -38.56 17.77
CA LEU A 22 3.08 -37.83 16.79
C LEU A 22 3.92 -38.78 15.93
N LEU A 23 4.53 -39.81 16.52
CA LEU A 23 5.29 -40.82 15.78
C LEU A 23 4.42 -41.66 14.86
N HIS A 24 3.16 -41.92 15.22
CA HIS A 24 2.20 -42.61 14.36
C HIS A 24 1.74 -41.73 13.18
N ASN A 25 1.62 -40.41 13.39
CA ASN A 25 1.17 -39.44 12.39
C ASN A 25 2.31 -38.55 11.86
N LEU A 26 3.54 -39.08 11.87
CA LEU A 26 4.76 -38.37 11.46
C LEU A 26 4.64 -37.65 10.11
N PRO A 27 4.11 -38.26 9.03
CA PRO A 27 3.96 -37.56 7.74
C PRO A 27 3.02 -36.35 7.80
N PHE A 28 1.99 -36.39 8.64
CA PHE A 28 1.04 -35.27 8.80
C PHE A 28 1.67 -34.08 9.55
N VAL A 29 2.44 -34.36 10.59
CA VAL A 29 3.15 -33.31 11.35
C VAL A 29 4.22 -32.65 10.48
N PHE A 30 4.94 -33.46 9.69
CA PHE A 30 5.90 -32.94 8.72
C PHE A 30 5.22 -32.05 7.66
N PHE A 31 4.05 -32.47 7.16
CA PHE A 31 3.26 -31.67 6.23
C PHE A 31 2.86 -30.31 6.83
N LEU A 32 2.40 -30.28 8.08
CA LEU A 32 2.08 -29.03 8.77
C LEU A 32 3.32 -28.14 8.99
N SER A 33 4.44 -28.74 9.39
CA SER A 33 5.70 -28.00 9.53
C SER A 33 6.17 -27.41 8.20
N PHE A 34 6.03 -28.18 7.10
CA PHE A 34 6.35 -27.72 5.76
C PHE A 34 5.47 -26.54 5.34
N LEU A 35 4.16 -26.64 5.59
CA LEU A 35 3.21 -25.58 5.30
C LEU A 35 3.48 -24.32 6.13
N ALA A 36 3.86 -24.49 7.40
CA ALA A 36 4.26 -23.40 8.27
C ALA A 36 5.52 -22.69 7.76
N THR A 37 6.53 -23.44 7.29
CA THR A 37 7.73 -22.86 6.66
C THR A 37 7.38 -22.06 5.40
N ILE A 38 6.54 -22.60 4.52
CA ILE A 38 6.06 -21.89 3.32
C ILE A 38 5.31 -20.61 3.71
N TYR A 39 4.46 -20.69 4.74
CA TYR A 39 3.69 -19.54 5.22
C TYR A 39 4.61 -18.41 5.71
N ILE A 40 5.62 -18.73 6.54
CA ILE A 40 6.58 -17.76 7.05
C ILE A 40 7.39 -17.14 5.88
N ALA A 41 7.82 -17.98 4.92
CA ALA A 41 8.52 -17.50 3.74
C ALA A 41 7.68 -16.53 2.91
N ASN A 42 6.40 -16.86 2.68
CA ASN A 42 5.46 -16.01 1.95
C ASN A 42 5.15 -14.71 2.70
N ALA A 43 4.99 -14.75 4.02
CA ALA A 43 4.77 -13.57 4.83
C ALA A 43 5.93 -12.56 4.72
N HIS A 44 7.18 -13.05 4.76
CA HIS A 44 8.36 -12.18 4.60
C HIS A 44 8.46 -11.58 3.20
N LEU A 45 8.10 -12.35 2.17
CA LEU A 45 8.08 -11.84 0.80
C LEU A 45 7.00 -10.76 0.63
N ALA A 46 5.79 -10.99 1.16
CA ALA A 46 4.71 -10.02 1.14
C ALA A 46 5.11 -8.71 1.82
N GLU A 47 5.79 -8.77 2.96
CA GLU A 47 6.27 -7.58 3.66
C GLU A 47 7.25 -6.75 2.81
N ARG A 48 8.17 -7.42 2.12
CA ARG A 48 9.11 -6.76 1.19
C ARG A 48 8.37 -6.12 0.01
N GLN A 49 7.40 -6.82 -0.56
CA GLN A 49 6.62 -6.30 -1.69
C GLN A 49 5.79 -5.08 -1.29
N VAL A 50 5.14 -5.10 -0.12
CA VAL A 50 4.37 -3.94 0.39
C VAL A 50 5.24 -2.70 0.51
N ARG A 51 6.48 -2.83 1.04
CA ARG A 51 7.41 -1.69 1.10
C ARG A 51 7.78 -1.15 -0.28
N ASN A 52 7.99 -2.03 -1.26
CA ASN A 52 8.31 -1.61 -2.63
C ASN A 52 7.12 -0.90 -3.28
N ILE A 53 5.90 -1.41 -3.10
CA ILE A 53 4.67 -0.77 -3.59
C ILE A 53 4.54 0.63 -3.01
N GLN A 54 4.78 0.81 -1.72
CA GLN A 54 4.71 2.14 -1.09
C GLN A 54 5.74 3.13 -1.67
N ARG A 55 6.95 2.68 -2.03
CA ARG A 55 7.95 3.53 -2.70
C ARG A 55 7.51 3.93 -4.10
N LEU A 56 7.13 2.95 -4.91
CA LEU A 56 6.62 3.16 -6.28
C LEU A 56 5.41 4.11 -6.29
N GLN A 57 4.47 3.95 -5.35
CA GLN A 57 3.32 4.85 -5.23
C GLN A 57 3.71 6.30 -4.93
N ARG A 58 4.76 6.52 -4.14
CA ARG A 58 5.27 7.88 -3.87
C ARG A 58 5.88 8.49 -5.13
N GLU A 59 6.67 7.72 -5.87
CA GLU A 59 7.28 8.17 -7.13
C GLU A 59 6.21 8.55 -8.17
N VAL A 60 5.21 7.68 -8.37
CA VAL A 60 4.09 7.97 -9.28
C VAL A 60 3.30 9.20 -8.83
N LYS A 61 3.10 9.37 -7.52
CA LYS A 61 2.41 10.53 -6.96
C LYS A 61 3.19 11.83 -7.20
N GLU A 62 4.50 11.79 -7.05
CA GLU A 62 5.36 12.96 -7.29
C GLU A 62 5.39 13.33 -8.77
N LEU A 63 5.57 12.35 -9.66
CA LEU A 63 5.52 12.58 -11.10
C LEU A 63 4.17 13.16 -11.55
N ARG A 64 3.07 12.69 -10.97
CA ARG A 64 1.74 13.24 -11.24
C ARG A 64 1.57 14.66 -10.71
N ARG A 65 2.21 15.01 -9.59
CA ARG A 65 2.21 16.39 -9.08
C ARG A 65 2.96 17.32 -10.03
N GLU A 66 4.14 16.91 -10.50
CA GLU A 66 4.91 17.68 -11.48
C GLU A 66 4.12 17.91 -12.76
N TYR A 67 3.48 16.85 -13.29
CA TYR A 67 2.61 16.97 -14.46
C TYR A 67 1.46 17.95 -14.25
N ASN A 68 0.75 17.84 -13.11
CA ASN A 68 -0.36 18.74 -12.80
C ASN A 68 0.10 20.19 -12.60
N ALA A 69 1.28 20.40 -11.99
CA ALA A 69 1.87 21.72 -11.82
C ALA A 69 2.22 22.35 -13.18
N LEU A 70 2.89 21.59 -14.05
CA LEU A 70 3.22 22.02 -15.41
C LEU A 70 1.94 22.34 -16.21
N GLN A 71 0.93 21.49 -16.11
CA GLN A 71 -0.34 21.73 -16.79
C GLN A 71 -1.05 22.98 -16.25
N SER A 72 -1.01 23.22 -14.94
CA SER A 72 -1.54 24.46 -14.35
C SER A 72 -0.79 25.71 -14.83
N GLU A 73 0.53 25.62 -15.00
CA GLU A 73 1.33 26.71 -15.57
C GLU A 73 0.96 26.95 -17.04
N LEU A 74 0.81 25.89 -17.83
CA LEU A 74 0.34 25.98 -19.22
C LEU A 74 -1.05 26.59 -19.32
N MET A 75 -1.97 26.20 -18.44
CA MET A 75 -3.32 26.78 -18.36
C MET A 75 -3.28 28.25 -17.95
N THR A 76 -2.34 28.65 -17.10
CA THR A 76 -2.14 30.07 -16.73
C THR A 76 -1.65 30.88 -17.91
N LYS A 77 -0.60 30.40 -18.61
CA LYS A 77 -0.08 31.03 -19.83
C LYS A 77 -1.12 31.05 -20.97
N SER A 78 -1.93 30.00 -21.07
CA SER A 78 -3.01 29.87 -22.06
C SER A 78 -4.29 30.59 -21.64
N LYS A 79 -4.34 31.16 -20.42
CA LYS A 79 -5.52 31.87 -19.93
C LYS A 79 -5.75 33.09 -20.82
N LEU A 80 -6.96 33.19 -21.39
CA LEU A 80 -7.41 34.31 -22.23
C LEU A 80 -7.19 35.70 -21.58
N SER A 81 -7.06 35.74 -20.25
CA SER A 81 -6.69 36.94 -19.49
C SER A 81 -5.30 37.46 -19.86
N GLU A 82 -4.27 36.60 -19.85
CA GLU A 82 -2.88 36.93 -20.17
C GLU A 82 -2.65 37.01 -21.67
N VAL A 83 -3.20 36.07 -22.45
CA VAL A 83 -3.15 36.15 -23.91
C VAL A 83 -3.77 37.46 -24.39
N GLY A 84 -4.91 37.87 -23.83
CA GLY A 84 -5.49 39.15 -24.20
C GLY A 84 -4.67 40.39 -23.79
N LYS A 85 -3.90 40.35 -22.69
CA LYS A 85 -2.97 41.43 -22.32
C LYS A 85 -1.74 41.46 -23.24
N ASN A 86 -1.19 40.29 -23.58
CA ASN A 86 -0.05 40.16 -24.50
C ASN A 86 -0.41 40.52 -25.95
N VAL A 87 -1.66 40.32 -26.34
CA VAL A 87 -2.17 40.62 -27.68
C VAL A 87 -2.75 42.06 -27.75
N GLU A 88 -3.15 42.66 -26.62
CA GLU A 88 -3.42 44.12 -26.50
C GLU A 88 -2.17 44.96 -26.82
N ALA A 89 -1.00 44.51 -26.40
CA ALA A 89 0.28 45.13 -26.77
C ALA A 89 0.56 45.08 -28.30
N LYS A 90 -0.11 44.18 -29.03
CA LYS A 90 -0.08 44.08 -30.50
C LYS A 90 -1.29 44.74 -31.18
N GLY A 91 -2.13 45.48 -30.44
CA GLY A 91 -3.21 46.31 -31.00
C GLY A 91 -4.59 45.62 -31.14
N LEU A 92 -4.77 44.38 -30.68
CA LEU A 92 -6.06 43.68 -30.75
C LEU A 92 -6.79 43.82 -29.40
N LYS A 93 -7.98 44.42 -29.41
CA LYS A 93 -8.82 44.64 -28.22
C LYS A 93 -9.79 43.47 -27.99
N LYS A 94 -9.99 43.09 -26.72
CA LYS A 94 -11.08 42.16 -26.35
C LYS A 94 -12.43 42.76 -26.71
N SER A 95 -13.26 42.01 -27.42
CA SER A 95 -14.68 42.38 -27.62
C SER A 95 -15.41 42.34 -26.28
N ALA A 96 -16.03 43.45 -25.91
CA ALA A 96 -16.70 43.69 -24.62
C ALA A 96 -18.11 43.06 -24.51
N TRP A 97 -18.44 42.08 -25.36
CA TRP A 97 -19.77 41.48 -25.34
C TRP A 97 -19.85 40.30 -24.38
N LYS A 98 -20.61 40.51 -23.29
CA LYS A 98 -21.02 39.47 -22.34
C LYS A 98 -21.91 38.44 -23.05
N PRO A 99 -21.66 37.12 -22.93
CA PRO A 99 -22.51 36.10 -23.53
C PRO A 99 -23.94 36.22 -23.01
N ARG A 100 -24.94 36.31 -23.90
CA ARG A 100 -26.35 36.26 -23.51
C ARG A 100 -26.70 34.82 -23.15
N THR A 101 -26.99 34.57 -21.89
CA THR A 101 -27.60 33.33 -21.44
C THR A 101 -29.06 33.32 -21.84
N ILE A 102 -29.45 32.32 -22.63
CA ILE A 102 -30.85 32.06 -22.97
C ILE A 102 -31.42 31.26 -21.81
N VAL A 103 -32.32 31.85 -21.03
CA VAL A 103 -33.03 31.14 -19.96
C VAL A 103 -34.30 30.57 -20.57
N VAL A 104 -34.38 29.25 -20.69
CA VAL A 104 -35.61 28.57 -21.13
C VAL A 104 -36.49 28.39 -19.90
N HIS A 105 -37.61 29.11 -19.86
CA HIS A 105 -38.67 28.83 -18.90
C HIS A 105 -39.44 27.59 -19.36
N LYS A 106 -39.60 26.63 -18.45
CA LYS A 106 -40.41 25.43 -18.62
C LYS A 106 -41.90 25.76 -18.45
#